data_AF-A0A3M7EK23-F1
#
_entry.id   AF-A0A3M7EK23-F1
#
_cell.length_a   1.000
_cell.length_b   1.000
_cell.length_c   1.000
_cell.angle_alpha   90.00
_cell.angle_beta   90.00
_cell.angle_gamma   90.00
#
_symmetry.space_group_name_H-M   'P 1'
#
loop_
_entity.id
_entity.type
_entity.pdbx_description
1 polymer ?
#
loop_
_entity_poly.entity_id
_entity_poly.type
_entity_poly.pdbx_seq_one_letter_code
_entity_poly.pdbx_strand_id
1 'polypeptide(L)'
;MQPTPVLQRAIKRLALTTKQGPHNYYKGNRTGAMGSHTKYGGYRIDWKKVRTYVCPDLSDFQLTPFVARRVEARKDSFAHTETKSPMDGKEYLRKWKEEGGNI
;
A
#
# COMPACT_ATOMS: atom_id res chain seq x y z
N MET A 1 0.10 40.68 -8.49
CA MET A 1 1.12 40.91 -7.44
C MET A 1 2.42 40.30 -7.92
N GLN A 2 3.49 41.09 -8.10
CA GLN A 2 4.79 40.58 -8.55
C GLN A 2 5.69 40.33 -7.33
N PRO A 3 6.41 39.19 -7.25
CA PRO A 3 7.31 38.91 -6.13
C PRO A 3 8.54 39.83 -6.16
N THR A 4 9.15 40.06 -4.99
CA THR A 4 10.37 40.87 -4.88
C THR A 4 11.55 40.21 -5.62
N PRO A 5 12.55 40.96 -6.12
CA PRO A 5 13.62 40.41 -6.96
C PRO A 5 14.40 39.25 -6.32
N VAL A 6 14.66 39.32 -5.01
CA VAL A 6 15.34 38.25 -4.26
C VAL A 6 14.51 36.97 -4.25
N LEU A 7 13.22 37.10 -3.94
CA LEU A 7 12.27 35.98 -3.92
C LEU A 7 12.06 35.41 -5.32
N GLN A 8 11.98 36.26 -6.34
CA GLN A 8 11.83 35.85 -7.74
C GLN A 8 13.02 34.97 -8.18
N ARG A 9 14.24 35.28 -7.75
CA ARG A 9 15.44 34.47 -8.04
C ARG A 9 15.43 33.10 -7.33
N ALA A 10 14.83 33.03 -6.14
CA ALA A 10 14.65 31.77 -5.42
C ALA A 10 13.56 30.89 -6.06
N ILE A 11 12.38 31.47 -6.35
CA ILE A 11 11.21 30.73 -6.87
C ILE A 11 11.45 30.17 -8.27
N LYS A 12 12.23 30.86 -9.13
CA LYS A 12 12.55 30.41 -10.50
C LYS A 12 13.23 29.03 -10.58
N ARG A 13 13.85 28.55 -9.50
CA ARG A 13 14.56 27.26 -9.45
C ARG A 13 13.77 26.16 -8.74
N LEU A 14 12.56 26.45 -8.27
CA LEU A 14 11.70 25.43 -7.69
C LEU A 14 11.17 24.50 -8.78
N ALA A 15 10.97 23.23 -8.44
CA ALA A 15 10.34 22.28 -9.35
C ALA A 15 8.91 22.73 -9.67
N LEU A 16 8.56 22.78 -10.97
CA LEU A 16 7.23 23.16 -11.41
C LEU A 16 6.16 22.22 -10.84
N THR A 17 5.10 22.81 -10.31
CA THR A 17 3.88 22.11 -9.88
C THR A 17 2.84 22.10 -11.00
N THR A 18 1.75 21.37 -10.78
CA THR A 18 0.63 21.28 -11.73
C THR A 18 -0.04 22.63 -12.06
N LYS A 19 0.23 23.69 -11.27
CA LYS A 19 -0.44 25.01 -11.37
C LYS A 19 0.45 26.13 -11.90
N GLN A 20 1.70 25.84 -12.27
CA GLN A 20 2.70 26.85 -12.61
C GLN A 20 3.08 26.87 -14.10
N GLY A 21 2.66 25.88 -14.88
CA GLY A 21 2.97 25.78 -16.31
C GLY A 21 1.90 26.38 -17.22
N PRO A 22 2.24 26.62 -18.51
CA PRO A 22 1.29 27.01 -19.55
C PRO A 22 0.26 25.91 -19.84
N HIS A 23 -0.73 26.18 -20.70
CA HIS A 23 -1.84 25.28 -21.01
C HIS A 23 -1.42 23.85 -21.45
N ASN A 24 -0.28 23.70 -22.12
CA ASN A 24 0.25 22.42 -22.59
C ASN A 24 1.14 21.69 -21.56
N TYR A 25 1.32 22.23 -20.35
CA TYR A 25 2.08 21.59 -19.29
C TYR A 25 1.18 20.65 -18.47
N TYR A 26 1.36 19.34 -18.66
CA TYR A 26 0.70 18.33 -17.83
C TYR A 26 1.69 17.67 -16.87
N LYS A 27 1.31 17.61 -15.58
CA LYS A 27 2.05 16.87 -14.54
C LYS A 27 1.07 15.99 -13.78
N GLY A 28 1.33 14.68 -13.74
CA GLY A 28 0.45 13.71 -13.08
C GLY A 28 0.66 13.62 -11.56
N ASN A 29 -0.33 13.05 -10.87
CA ASN A 29 -0.34 12.85 -9.41
C ASN A 29 -0.13 11.37 -9.00
N ARG A 30 0.56 10.58 -9.84
CA ARG A 30 0.86 9.15 -9.59
C ARG A 30 -0.37 8.26 -9.35
N THR A 31 -1.51 8.58 -9.95
CA THR A 31 -2.70 7.72 -9.91
C THR A 31 -2.50 6.41 -10.68
N GLY A 32 -1.46 6.28 -11.51
CA GLY A 32 -1.20 5.11 -12.33
C GLY A 32 -2.03 5.10 -13.63
N ALA A 33 -1.62 4.28 -14.59
CA ALA A 33 -2.28 4.17 -15.89
C ALA A 33 -3.35 3.06 -15.87
N MET A 34 -4.62 3.44 -15.82
CA MET A 34 -5.76 2.50 -15.77
C MET A 34 -6.21 2.04 -17.17
N GLY A 35 -5.41 2.31 -18.21
CA GLY A 35 -5.82 2.14 -19.59
C GLY A 35 -4.83 2.74 -20.57
N SER A 36 -5.33 3.22 -21.72
CA SER A 36 -4.52 3.76 -22.81
C SER A 36 -5.23 4.92 -23.51
N HIS A 37 -4.47 5.91 -23.99
CA HIS A 37 -5.01 6.95 -24.87
C HIS A 37 -5.38 6.36 -26.24
N THR A 38 -6.44 6.89 -26.84
CA THR A 38 -6.88 6.56 -28.20
C THR A 38 -6.25 7.52 -29.21
N LYS A 39 -6.26 7.15 -30.50
CA LYS A 39 -5.76 8.00 -31.60
C LYS A 39 -6.40 9.39 -31.65
N TYR A 40 -7.63 9.53 -31.18
CA TYR A 40 -8.44 10.75 -31.28
C TYR A 40 -8.54 11.52 -29.96
N GLY A 41 -7.62 11.30 -29.02
CA GLY A 41 -7.55 12.04 -27.74
C GLY A 41 -8.44 11.51 -26.61
N GLY A 42 -9.31 10.53 -26.87
CA GLY A 42 -10.06 9.82 -25.83
C GLY A 42 -9.17 8.88 -24.99
N TYR A 43 -9.74 8.29 -23.93
CA TYR A 43 -9.06 7.32 -23.07
C TYR A 43 -9.88 6.04 -22.94
N ARG A 44 -9.25 4.87 -23.18
CA ARG A 44 -9.88 3.56 -23.07
C ARG A 44 -9.39 2.86 -21.81
N ILE A 45 -10.32 2.53 -20.91
CA ILE A 45 -10.06 1.84 -19.63
C ILE A 45 -9.74 0.37 -19.87
N ASP A 46 -8.73 -0.14 -19.17
CA ASP A 46 -8.41 -1.56 -19.05
C ASP A 46 -8.79 -2.03 -17.64
N TRP A 47 -9.93 -2.73 -17.54
CA TRP A 47 -10.48 -3.18 -16.26
C TRP A 47 -9.54 -4.13 -15.49
N LYS A 48 -8.59 -4.80 -16.16
CA LYS A 48 -7.59 -5.64 -15.47
C LYS A 48 -6.59 -4.82 -14.66
N LYS A 49 -6.43 -3.52 -14.96
CA LYS A 49 -5.52 -2.60 -14.25
C LYS A 49 -6.23 -1.77 -13.20
N VAL A 50 -7.56 -1.78 -13.19
CA VAL A 50 -8.36 -1.05 -12.21
C VAL A 50 -8.22 -1.75 -10.85
N ARG A 51 -7.75 -1.00 -9.85
CA ARG A 51 -7.57 -1.53 -8.49
C ARG A 51 -8.90 -1.63 -7.78
N THR A 52 -9.15 -2.77 -7.13
CA THR A 52 -10.31 -3.01 -6.27
C THR A 52 -9.85 -3.28 -4.84
N TYR A 53 -10.66 -2.89 -3.86
CA TYR A 53 -10.45 -3.24 -2.46
C TYR A 53 -11.47 -4.30 -2.07
N VAL A 54 -11.01 -5.55 -1.89
CA VAL A 54 -11.89 -6.67 -1.55
C VAL A 54 -12.18 -6.61 -0.05
N CYS A 55 -13.40 -6.27 0.31
CA CYS A 55 -13.86 -6.31 1.68
C CYS A 55 -14.43 -7.71 1.97
N PRO A 56 -13.95 -8.42 3.02
CA PRO A 56 -14.60 -9.65 3.45
C PRO A 56 -15.97 -9.34 4.08
N ASP A 57 -16.81 -10.37 4.21
CA ASP A 57 -17.99 -10.28 5.05
C ASP A 57 -17.55 -10.19 6.53
N LEU A 58 -18.07 -9.18 7.22
CA LEU A 58 -17.76 -8.89 8.62
C LEU A 58 -18.95 -9.16 9.54
N SER A 59 -20.02 -9.77 9.03
CA SER A 59 -21.14 -10.25 9.83
C SER A 59 -20.60 -11.21 10.90
N ASP A 60 -21.02 -11.00 12.15
CA ASP A 60 -20.59 -11.76 13.33
C ASP A 60 -19.08 -11.71 13.67
N PHE A 61 -18.31 -10.79 13.07
CA PHE A 61 -16.89 -10.63 13.36
C PHE A 61 -16.67 -9.91 14.70
N GLN A 62 -16.11 -10.62 15.68
CA GLN A 62 -15.97 -10.13 17.07
C GLN A 62 -14.65 -9.39 17.36
N LEU A 63 -13.64 -9.52 16.50
CA LEU A 63 -12.33 -8.89 16.76
C LEU A 63 -12.42 -7.38 16.54
N THR A 64 -11.87 -6.62 17.50
CA THR A 64 -11.83 -5.16 17.47
C THR A 64 -10.37 -4.68 17.34
N PRO A 65 -10.12 -3.43 16.93
CA PRO A 65 -8.75 -2.90 16.84
C PRO A 65 -8.04 -2.71 18.19
N PHE A 66 -8.72 -3.00 19.32
CA PHE A 66 -8.19 -2.83 20.66
C PHE A 66 -8.26 -4.12 21.46
N VAL A 67 -7.31 -4.28 22.38
CA VAL A 67 -7.27 -5.36 23.36
C VAL A 67 -7.44 -4.76 24.75
N ALA A 68 -8.13 -5.47 25.65
CA ALA A 68 -8.30 -5.01 27.02
C ALA A 68 -6.94 -4.89 27.73
N ARG A 69 -6.71 -3.79 28.46
CA ARG A 69 -5.43 -3.51 29.14
C ARG A 69 -4.98 -4.58 30.13
N ARG A 70 -5.92 -5.36 30.66
CA ARG A 70 -5.64 -6.50 31.58
C ARG A 70 -4.99 -7.70 30.89
N VAL A 71 -5.02 -7.75 29.57
CA VAL A 71 -4.38 -8.82 28.78
C VAL A 71 -2.92 -8.42 28.60
N GLU A 72 -2.03 -9.17 29.24
CA GLU A 72 -0.60 -8.92 29.15
C GLU A 72 -0.06 -9.21 27.74
N ALA A 73 0.85 -8.36 27.28
CA ALA A 73 1.52 -8.54 26.00
C ALA A 73 2.49 -9.73 26.07
N ARG A 74 2.15 -10.82 25.39
CA ARG A 74 2.99 -12.02 25.33
C ARG A 74 4.17 -11.81 24.37
N LYS A 75 5.37 -12.23 24.79
CA LYS A 75 6.55 -12.38 23.92
C LYS A 75 6.73 -13.86 23.58
N ASP A 76 6.75 -14.18 22.30
CA ASP A 76 7.01 -15.55 21.85
C ASP A 76 8.51 -15.86 21.85
N SER A 77 8.83 -17.14 22.08
CA SER A 77 10.18 -17.68 22.01
C SER A 77 10.23 -18.83 21.03
N PHE A 78 11.14 -18.73 20.05
CA PHE A 78 11.35 -19.72 19.01
C PHE A 78 12.58 -20.60 19.27
N ALA A 79 13.09 -20.62 20.50
CA ALA A 79 14.28 -21.42 20.86
C ALA A 79 14.09 -22.94 20.66
N HIS A 80 12.85 -23.42 20.60
CA HIS A 80 12.49 -24.80 20.30
C HIS A 80 12.65 -25.17 18.82
N THR A 81 12.74 -24.18 17.92
CA THR A 81 12.95 -24.39 16.49
C THR A 81 14.44 -24.50 16.18
N GLU A 82 14.79 -25.25 15.14
CA GLU A 82 16.20 -25.42 14.74
C GLU A 82 16.85 -24.09 14.35
N THR A 83 16.10 -23.25 13.61
CA THR A 83 16.58 -21.94 13.12
C THR A 83 16.39 -20.81 14.14
N LYS A 84 15.82 -21.09 15.32
CA LYS A 84 15.43 -20.08 16.33
C LYS A 84 14.53 -18.97 15.75
N SER A 85 13.69 -19.32 14.78
CA SER A 85 12.91 -18.39 13.96
C SER A 85 11.43 -18.78 13.91
N PRO A 86 10.50 -17.81 13.86
CA PRO A 86 9.08 -18.09 13.58
C PRO A 86 8.83 -18.71 12.21
N MET A 87 9.76 -18.58 11.27
CA MET A 87 9.62 -19.05 9.89
C MET A 87 10.28 -20.41 9.65
N ASP A 88 10.54 -21.18 10.71
CA ASP A 88 11.14 -22.50 10.58
C ASP A 88 10.21 -23.48 9.86
N GLY A 89 10.65 -24.01 8.72
CA GLY A 89 9.83 -24.88 7.88
C GLY A 89 9.52 -26.23 8.51
N LYS A 90 10.45 -26.81 9.29
CA LYS A 90 10.22 -28.09 9.98
C LYS A 90 9.17 -27.93 11.08
N GLU A 91 9.27 -26.86 11.86
CA GLU A 91 8.27 -26.52 12.87
C GLU A 91 6.88 -26.30 12.25
N TYR A 92 6.81 -25.59 11.12
CA TYR A 92 5.56 -25.42 10.37
C TYR A 92 4.96 -26.77 9.94
N LEU A 93 5.76 -27.65 9.34
CA LEU A 93 5.31 -28.98 8.91
C LEU A 93 4.87 -29.85 10.08
N ARG A 94 5.54 -29.75 11.22
CA ARG A 94 5.15 -30.44 12.45
C ARG A 94 3.76 -29.98 12.91
N LYS A 95 3.56 -28.68 13.09
CA LYS A 95 2.26 -28.11 13.49
C LYS A 95 1.15 -28.47 12.53
N TRP A 96 1.40 -28.39 11.22
CA TRP A 96 0.43 -28.78 10.20
C TRP A 96 -0.01 -30.24 10.34
N LYS A 97 0.92 -31.18 10.60
CA LYS A 97 0.57 -32.59 10.84
C LYS A 97 -0.24 -32.78 12.12
N GLU A 98 0.10 -32.05 13.18
CA GLU A 98 -0.59 -32.10 14.48
C GLU A 98 -2.02 -31.57 14.40
N GLU A 99 -2.24 -30.48 13.66
CA GLU A 99 -3.54 -29.80 13.51
C GLU A 99 -4.49 -30.50 12.51
N GLY A 100 -4.12 -31.68 12.00
CA GLY A 100 -4.98 -32.49 11.13
C GLY A 100 -4.69 -32.32 9.63
N GLY A 101 -3.47 -31.97 9.26
CA GLY A 101 -2.96 -31.97 7.89
C GLY A 101 -2.79 -33.37 7.28
N ASN A 102 -3.72 -34.28 7.52
CA ASN A 102 -3.77 -35.55 6.79
C ASN A 102 -4.62 -35.34 5.53
N ILE A 103 -3.97 -35.31 4.37
CA ILE A 103 -4.57 -35.75 3.10
C ILE A 103 -4.36 -37.25 2.99
#